data_AF-A0A151UD98-F1
#
_entry.id   AF-A0A151UD98-F1
#
_cell.length_a   1.000
_cell.length_b   1.000
_cell.length_c   1.000
_cell.angle_alpha   90.00
_cell.angle_beta   90.00
_cell.angle_gamma   90.00
#
_symmetry.space_group_name_H-M   'P 1'
#
loop_
_entity.id
_entity.type
_entity.pdbx_description
1 polymer ?
#
loop_
_entity_poly.entity_id
_entity_poly.type
_entity_poly.pdbx_seq_one_letter_code
_entity_poly.pdbx_strand_id
1 'polypeptide(L)'
;MESSFNESMNQGYHYQHTPRKTTSREVKVDLPQFFGKDDMELYLDWEMKVEQLFACHKVSEERKVPLAILSFQGHAMYWWTTLERERRLHNDPPIQYWNDLKSALRRRHILTYYGRELMNKLQRLQQRMWKTRPHKS
;
A
#
# COMPACT_ATOMS: atom_id res chain seq x y z
N MET A 1 18.37 -19.10 76.98
CA MET A 1 18.23 -18.99 75.50
C MET A 1 17.03 -18.11 75.24
N GLU A 2 17.24 -16.79 75.28
CA GLU A 2 16.22 -15.81 74.92
C GLU A 2 16.42 -15.42 73.46
N SER A 3 15.33 -15.53 72.70
CA SER A 3 15.21 -15.20 71.30
C SER A 3 15.23 -13.68 71.16
N SER A 4 16.28 -13.14 70.53
CA SER A 4 16.29 -11.74 70.08
C SER A 4 15.67 -11.66 68.70
N PHE A 5 14.52 -11.02 68.69
CA PHE A 5 13.76 -10.53 67.56
C PHE A 5 14.64 -9.68 66.64
N ASN A 6 14.81 -10.08 65.39
CA ASN A 6 15.54 -9.32 64.39
C ASN A 6 14.55 -8.81 63.34
N GLU A 7 13.98 -7.63 63.60
CA GLU A 7 13.20 -6.86 62.64
C GLU A 7 14.03 -5.64 62.24
N SER A 8 14.52 -5.61 61.00
CA SER A 8 14.94 -4.36 60.36
C SER A 8 14.78 -4.47 58.85
N MET A 9 13.59 -4.06 58.43
CA MET A 9 13.27 -3.29 57.21
C MET A 9 14.12 -3.56 55.97
N ASN A 10 13.69 -4.54 55.20
CA ASN A 10 14.09 -4.66 53.81
C ASN A 10 13.26 -3.66 52.97
N GLN A 11 13.91 -2.54 52.63
CA GLN A 11 13.84 -1.81 51.36
C GLN A 11 12.44 -1.69 50.72
N GLY A 12 11.87 -0.50 50.84
CA GLY A 12 10.66 -0.10 50.15
C GLY A 12 10.74 -0.40 48.65
N TYR A 13 9.81 -1.23 48.19
CA TYR A 13 9.54 -1.46 46.78
C TYR A 13 9.24 -0.12 46.11
N HIS A 14 10.25 0.43 45.44
CA HIS A 14 10.09 1.54 44.51
C HIS A 14 9.24 1.01 43.35
N TYR A 15 7.93 1.25 43.41
CA TYR A 15 7.06 1.07 42.28
C TYR A 15 7.55 1.98 41.17
N GLN A 16 8.31 1.42 40.23
CA GLN A 16 8.57 2.06 38.96
C GLN A 16 7.21 2.28 38.32
N HIS A 17 6.75 3.53 38.31
CA HIS A 17 5.70 3.97 37.42
C HIS A 17 6.21 3.76 36.00
N THR A 18 5.92 2.58 35.44
CA THR A 18 5.98 2.40 33.99
C THR A 18 5.06 3.45 33.39
N PRO A 19 5.54 4.32 32.48
CA PRO A 19 4.68 5.32 31.89
C PRO A 19 3.57 4.57 31.18
N ARG A 20 2.35 4.76 31.69
CA ARG A 20 1.11 4.26 31.13
C ARG A 20 1.18 4.52 29.63
N LYS A 21 1.34 3.45 28.82
CA LYS A 21 1.19 3.53 27.36
C LYS A 21 -0.18 4.17 27.16
N THR A 22 -0.18 5.44 26.80
CA THR A 22 -1.39 6.12 26.37
C THR A 22 -1.82 5.32 25.16
N THR A 23 -2.85 4.51 25.33
CA THR A 23 -3.55 3.90 24.21
C THR A 23 -4.16 5.07 23.47
N SER A 24 -3.37 5.64 22.56
CA SER A 24 -3.83 6.59 21.56
C SER A 24 -5.08 5.96 20.98
N ARG A 25 -6.24 6.61 21.15
CA ARG A 25 -7.49 6.15 20.55
C ARG A 25 -7.23 6.11 19.05
N GLU A 26 -6.96 4.92 18.51
CA GLU A 26 -6.69 4.77 17.09
C GLU A 26 -7.93 5.22 16.34
N VAL A 27 -7.82 6.36 15.65
CA VAL A 27 -8.87 6.81 14.75
C VAL A 27 -8.94 5.78 13.64
N LYS A 28 -10.10 5.10 13.54
CA LYS A 28 -10.37 4.14 12.48
C LYS A 28 -10.49 4.92 11.17
N VAL A 29 -9.51 4.75 10.30
CA VAL A 29 -9.52 5.34 8.95
C VAL A 29 -10.18 4.33 8.04
N ASP A 30 -11.28 4.71 7.40
CA ASP A 30 -11.95 3.91 6.38
C ASP A 30 -11.49 4.38 5.00
N LEU A 31 -10.76 3.53 4.28
CA LEU A 31 -10.23 3.88 2.96
C LEU A 31 -11.19 3.39 1.87
N PRO A 32 -11.32 4.13 0.75
CA PRO A 32 -12.10 3.67 -0.39
C PRO A 32 -11.52 2.36 -0.93
N GLN A 33 -12.39 1.42 -1.30
CA GLN A 33 -11.96 0.15 -1.89
C GLN A 33 -11.31 0.35 -3.26
N PHE A 34 -10.26 -0.41 -3.54
CA PHE A 34 -9.57 -0.41 -4.82
C PHE A 34 -9.60 -1.78 -5.49
N PHE A 35 -10.28 -1.88 -6.62
CA PHE A 35 -10.42 -3.16 -7.34
C PHE A 35 -9.29 -3.41 -8.35
N GLY A 36 -8.52 -2.39 -8.74
CA GLY A 36 -7.34 -2.53 -9.60
C GLY A 36 -7.63 -3.01 -11.02
N LYS A 37 -8.79 -2.69 -11.61
CA LYS A 37 -8.98 -2.86 -13.06
C LYS A 37 -7.96 -2.00 -13.84
N ASP A 38 -7.68 -2.36 -15.10
CA ASP A 38 -6.74 -1.66 -16.00
C ASP A 38 -7.27 -0.25 -16.42
N ASP A 39 -7.64 0.57 -15.44
CA ASP A 39 -8.17 1.92 -15.60
C ASP A 39 -7.32 2.89 -14.79
N MET A 40 -6.63 3.78 -15.50
CA MET A 40 -5.77 4.78 -14.91
C MET A 40 -6.57 5.79 -14.06
N GLU A 41 -7.76 6.18 -14.52
CA GLU A 41 -8.56 7.20 -13.84
C GLU A 41 -9.04 6.70 -12.49
N LEU A 42 -9.47 5.43 -12.42
CA LEU A 42 -9.87 4.80 -11.16
C LEU A 42 -8.71 4.70 -10.16
N TYR A 43 -7.49 4.45 -10.65
CA TYR A 43 -6.30 4.48 -9.78
C TYR A 43 -6.01 5.89 -9.26
N LEU A 44 -6.03 6.90 -10.13
CA LEU A 44 -5.74 8.29 -9.75
C LEU A 44 -6.77 8.84 -8.76
N ASP A 45 -8.06 8.57 -8.98
CA ASP A 45 -9.13 8.97 -8.06
C ASP A 45 -8.98 8.29 -6.70
N TRP A 46 -8.68 6.99 -6.69
CA TRP A 46 -8.42 6.26 -5.44
C TRP A 46 -7.19 6.81 -4.72
N GLU A 47 -6.06 7.02 -5.42
CA GLU A 47 -4.83 7.55 -4.84
C GLU A 47 -5.09 8.91 -4.19
N MET A 48 -5.75 9.82 -4.90
CA MET A 48 -6.10 11.15 -4.41
C MET A 48 -6.96 11.11 -3.14
N LYS A 49 -8.01 10.27 -3.11
CA LYS A 49 -8.89 10.12 -1.94
C LYS A 49 -8.15 9.56 -0.73
N VAL A 50 -7.30 8.55 -0.95
CA VAL A 50 -6.47 7.96 0.12
C VAL A 50 -5.48 8.97 0.68
N GLU A 51 -4.82 9.79 -0.15
CA GLU A 51 -3.91 10.84 0.33
C GLU A 51 -4.63 11.89 1.18
N GLN A 52 -5.83 12.30 0.77
CA GLN A 52 -6.65 13.23 1.56
C GLN A 52 -7.01 12.64 2.93
N LEU A 53 -7.41 11.36 2.98
CA LEU A 53 -7.74 10.67 4.23
C LEU A 53 -6.51 10.53 5.13
N PHE A 54 -5.35 10.16 4.58
CA PHE A 54 -4.11 10.09 5.34
C PHE A 54 -3.70 11.44 5.92
N ALA A 55 -3.84 12.52 5.15
CA ALA A 55 -3.56 13.87 5.62
C ALA A 55 -4.53 14.31 6.72
N CYS A 56 -5.84 14.11 6.51
CA CYS A 56 -6.90 14.49 7.46
C CYS A 56 -6.76 13.76 8.81
N HIS A 57 -6.51 12.46 8.75
CA HIS A 57 -6.36 11.61 9.95
C HIS A 57 -4.94 11.59 10.52
N LYS A 58 -3.99 12.34 9.93
CA LYS A 58 -2.57 12.39 10.33
C LYS A 58 -1.96 10.98 10.49
N VAL A 59 -2.21 10.12 9.51
CA VAL A 59 -1.73 8.73 9.52
C VAL A 59 -0.20 8.70 9.41
N SER A 60 0.47 8.02 10.35
CA SER A 60 1.92 7.85 10.34
C SER A 60 2.37 7.00 9.13
N GLU A 61 3.57 7.28 8.61
CA GLU A 61 4.10 6.59 7.42
C GLU A 61 4.04 5.06 7.52
N GLU A 62 4.42 4.52 8.67
CA GLU A 62 4.42 3.07 8.96
C GLU A 62 3.02 2.42 8.86
N ARG A 63 1.94 3.18 8.99
CA ARG A 63 0.56 2.69 8.91
C ARG A 63 -0.04 2.81 7.51
N LYS A 64 0.49 3.69 6.66
CA LYS A 64 -0.10 4.00 5.35
C LYS A 64 -0.17 2.79 4.43
N VAL A 65 0.94 2.05 4.31
CA VAL A 65 1.00 0.87 3.44
C VAL A 65 0.05 -0.24 3.92
N PRO A 66 0.07 -0.68 5.20
CA PRO A 66 -0.90 -1.64 5.71
C PRO A 66 -2.35 -1.24 5.48
N LEU A 67 -2.71 0.03 5.76
CA LEU A 67 -4.08 0.52 5.55
C LEU A 67 -4.48 0.48 4.08
N ALA A 68 -3.61 0.94 3.18
CA ALA A 68 -3.88 0.94 1.75
C ALA A 68 -4.08 -0.49 1.20
N ILE A 69 -3.22 -1.44 1.60
CA ILE A 69 -3.34 -2.85 1.18
C ILE A 69 -4.67 -3.45 1.65
N LEU A 70 -5.14 -3.12 2.87
CA LEU A 70 -6.44 -3.57 3.36
C LEU A 70 -7.63 -3.06 2.54
N SER A 71 -7.45 -1.96 1.82
CA SER A 71 -8.47 -1.43 0.90
C SER A 71 -8.50 -2.15 -0.46
N PHE A 72 -7.51 -2.99 -0.77
CA PHE A 72 -7.46 -3.71 -2.04
C PHE A 72 -8.50 -4.82 -2.12
N GLN A 73 -9.09 -4.96 -3.30
CA GLN A 73 -10.09 -5.96 -3.64
C GLN A 73 -9.81 -6.52 -5.03
N GLY A 74 -10.36 -7.70 -5.34
CA GLY A 74 -10.31 -8.28 -6.68
C GLY A 74 -8.91 -8.30 -7.32
N HIS A 75 -8.76 -7.65 -8.48
CA HIS A 75 -7.51 -7.65 -9.25
C HIS A 75 -6.36 -6.95 -8.53
N ALA A 76 -6.63 -5.87 -7.77
CA ALA A 76 -5.60 -5.19 -6.98
C ALA A 76 -4.99 -6.14 -5.94
N MET A 77 -5.83 -6.89 -5.22
CA MET A 77 -5.37 -7.83 -4.20
C MET A 77 -4.57 -8.97 -4.83
N TYR A 78 -5.06 -9.55 -5.94
CA TYR A 78 -4.33 -10.57 -6.67
C TYR A 78 -2.94 -10.07 -7.12
N TRP A 79 -2.89 -8.88 -7.74
CA TRP A 79 -1.63 -8.27 -8.16
C TRP A 79 -0.67 -8.05 -7.00
N TRP A 80 -1.14 -7.53 -5.87
CA TRP A 80 -0.32 -7.33 -4.68
C TRP A 80 0.32 -8.62 -4.17
N THR A 81 -0.48 -9.70 -4.08
CA THR A 81 0.02 -11.00 -3.62
C THR A 81 1.08 -11.60 -4.56
N THR A 82 0.93 -11.39 -5.87
CA THR A 82 1.91 -11.80 -6.87
C THR A 82 3.18 -10.96 -6.76
N LEU A 83 3.06 -9.64 -6.66
CA LEU A 83 4.19 -8.73 -6.51
C LEU A 83 5.02 -9.07 -5.27
N GLU A 84 4.39 -9.26 -4.11
CA GLU A 84 5.11 -9.65 -2.90
C GLU A 84 5.83 -10.99 -3.05
N ARG A 85 5.23 -11.96 -3.74
CA ARG A 85 5.85 -13.26 -4.00
C ARG A 85 7.10 -13.10 -4.86
N GLU A 86 7.02 -12.35 -5.96
CA GLU A 86 8.15 -12.08 -6.85
C GLU A 86 9.29 -11.38 -6.11
N ARG A 87 8.97 -10.37 -5.30
CA ARG A 87 9.95 -9.66 -4.46
C ARG A 87 10.67 -10.61 -3.50
N ARG A 88 9.93 -11.51 -2.83
CA ARG A 88 10.52 -12.53 -1.95
C ARG A 88 11.46 -13.46 -2.71
N LEU A 89 11.09 -13.89 -3.93
CA LEU A 89 11.93 -14.75 -4.76
C LEU A 89 13.23 -14.07 -5.19
N HIS A 90 13.20 -12.76 -5.41
CA HIS A 90 14.38 -11.98 -5.81
C HIS A 90 15.16 -11.38 -4.62
N ASN A 91 14.78 -11.68 -3.38
CA ASN A 91 15.34 -11.06 -2.17
C ASN A 91 15.22 -9.53 -2.14
N ASP A 92 14.20 -8.98 -2.79
CA ASP A 92 13.87 -7.57 -2.70
C ASP A 92 13.25 -7.24 -1.32
N PRO A 93 13.55 -6.05 -0.74
CA PRO A 93 12.94 -5.65 0.51
C PRO A 93 11.41 -5.48 0.37
N PRO A 94 10.62 -5.68 1.44
CA PRO A 94 9.19 -5.39 1.41
C PRO A 94 8.95 -3.89 1.17
N ILE A 95 7.83 -3.56 0.54
CA ILE A 95 7.41 -2.17 0.36
C ILE A 95 6.89 -1.67 1.70
N GLN A 96 7.60 -0.70 2.30
CA GLN A 96 7.25 -0.13 3.61
C GLN A 96 6.76 1.31 3.51
N TYR A 97 7.16 2.03 2.45
CA TYR A 97 6.86 3.45 2.29
C TYR A 97 5.72 3.67 1.31
N TRP A 98 4.87 4.66 1.62
CA TRP A 98 3.71 5.00 0.79
C TRP A 98 4.11 5.37 -0.65
N ASN A 99 5.22 6.11 -0.81
CA ASN A 99 5.73 6.48 -2.12
C ASN A 99 6.20 5.29 -2.97
N ASP A 100 6.72 4.24 -2.34
CA ASP A 100 7.12 3.02 -3.05
C ASP A 100 5.90 2.24 -3.54
N LEU A 101 4.85 2.16 -2.71
CA LEU A 101 3.58 1.55 -3.09
C LEU A 101 2.93 2.30 -4.25
N LYS A 102 2.85 3.64 -4.17
CA LYS A 102 2.37 4.48 -5.28
C LYS A 102 3.18 4.24 -6.55
N SER A 103 4.50 4.19 -6.45
CA SER A 103 5.38 3.95 -7.61
C SER A 103 5.12 2.57 -8.23
N ALA A 104 4.91 1.53 -7.43
CA ALA A 104 4.57 0.20 -7.92
C ALA A 104 3.20 0.17 -8.63
N LEU A 105 2.17 0.80 -8.04
CA LEU A 105 0.84 0.91 -8.63
C LEU A 105 0.85 1.71 -9.93
N ARG A 106 1.52 2.87 -9.93
CA ARG A 106 1.73 3.69 -11.14
C ARG A 106 2.42 2.89 -12.23
N ARG A 107 3.51 2.16 -11.93
CA ARG A 107 4.14 1.28 -12.93
C ARG A 107 3.16 0.24 -13.48
N ARG A 108 2.33 -0.38 -12.63
CA ARG A 108 1.34 -1.37 -13.07
C ARG A 108 0.26 -0.79 -13.98
N HIS A 109 -0.29 0.38 -13.65
CA HIS A 109 -1.45 0.96 -14.34
C HIS A 109 -1.06 1.93 -15.48
N ILE A 110 -0.01 2.72 -15.29
CA ILE A 110 0.43 3.75 -16.24
C ILE A 110 1.21 3.13 -17.40
N LEU A 111 2.18 2.25 -17.14
CA LEU A 111 2.96 1.62 -18.23
C LEU A 111 2.08 0.70 -19.09
N THR A 112 1.08 0.05 -18.50
CA THR A 112 0.14 -0.80 -19.24
C THR A 112 -0.86 0.01 -20.06
N TYR A 113 -1.32 1.16 -19.57
CA TYR A 113 -2.17 2.08 -20.33
C TYR A 113 -1.43 2.64 -21.55
N TYR A 114 -0.25 3.24 -21.37
CA TYR A 114 0.49 3.83 -22.49
C TYR A 114 0.92 2.77 -23.52
N GLY A 115 1.34 1.58 -23.06
CA GLY A 115 1.66 0.47 -23.96
C GLY A 115 0.47 0.03 -24.79
N ARG A 116 -0.72 -0.11 -24.17
CA ARG A 116 -1.94 -0.53 -24.87
C ARG A 116 -2.43 0.55 -25.84
N GLU A 117 -2.41 1.81 -25.44
CA GLU A 117 -2.83 2.93 -26.29
C GLU A 117 -1.91 3.10 -27.50
N LEU A 118 -0.60 2.93 -27.32
CA LEU A 118 0.37 2.94 -28.41
C LEU A 118 0.13 1.78 -29.39
N MET A 119 -0.09 0.56 -28.88
CA MET A 119 -0.40 -0.59 -29.73
C MET A 119 -1.73 -0.39 -30.50
N ASN A 120 -2.75 0.15 -29.85
CA ASN A 120 -4.03 0.46 -30.49
C ASN A 120 -3.86 1.48 -31.64
N LYS A 121 -3.08 2.55 -31.42
CA LYS A 121 -2.76 3.54 -32.46
C LYS A 121 -2.00 2.90 -33.62
N LEU A 122 -0.99 2.09 -33.33
CA LEU A 122 -0.22 1.39 -34.36
C LEU A 122 -1.11 0.46 -35.20
N GLN A 123 -1.97 -0.33 -34.55
CA GLN A 123 -2.90 -1.22 -35.24
C GLN A 123 -3.89 -0.45 -36.11
N ARG A 124 -4.42 0.68 -35.64
CA ARG A 124 -5.31 1.54 -36.45
C ARG A 124 -4.60 2.10 -37.69
N LEU A 125 -3.32 2.49 -37.55
CA LEU A 125 -2.51 2.96 -38.68
C LEU A 125 -2.28 1.83 -39.69
N GLN A 126 -1.89 0.64 -39.23
CA GLN A 126 -1.70 -0.52 -40.11
C GLN A 126 -3.01 -0.91 -40.82
N GLN A 127 -4.15 -0.90 -40.12
CA GLN A 127 -5.48 -1.15 -40.70
C GLN A 127 -5.85 -0.14 -41.81
N ARG A 128 -5.52 1.14 -41.63
CA ARG A 128 -5.70 2.14 -42.68
C ARG A 128 -4.80 1.85 -43.89
N MET A 129 -3.54 1.47 -43.64
CA MET A 129 -2.58 1.13 -44.68
C MET A 129 -2.96 -0.12 -45.47
N TRP A 130 -3.60 -1.12 -44.85
CA TRP A 130 -4.11 -2.31 -45.56
C TRP A 130 -5.31 -1.98 -46.45
N LYS A 131 -6.16 -1.02 -46.05
CA LYS A 131 -7.33 -0.59 -46.83
C LYS A 131 -6.99 0.32 -48.01
N THR A 132 -5.81 0.95 -48.03
CA THR A 132 -5.38 1.86 -49.11
C THR A 132 -4.42 1.23 -50.11
N ARG A 133 -4.08 -0.07 -50.00
CA ARG A 133 -3.31 -0.77 -51.03
C ARG A 133 -4.24 -1.09 -52.21
N PRO A 134 -4.04 -0.50 -53.40
CA PRO A 134 -4.80 -0.92 -54.57
C PRO A 134 -4.44 -2.38 -54.88
N HIS A 135 -5.46 -3.22 -55.05
CA HIS A 135 -5.28 -4.52 -55.71
C HIS A 135 -4.76 -4.23 -57.11
N LYS A 136 -3.48 -4.51 -57.34
CA LYS A 136 -2.94 -4.60 -58.69
C LYS A 136 -3.48 -5.90 -59.29
N SER A 137 -4.53 -5.77 -60.12
CA SER A 137 -4.92 -6.76 -61.12
C SER A 137 -4.08 -6.59 -62.38
#